data_AF-A0A016S7J4-F1
#
_entry.id   AF-A0A016S7J4-F1
#
_cell.length_a   1.000
_cell.length_b   1.000
_cell.length_c   1.000
_cell.angle_alpha   90.00
_cell.angle_beta   90.00
_cell.angle_gamma   90.00
#
_symmetry.space_group_name_H-M   'P 1'
#
loop_
_entity.id
_entity.type
_entity.pdbx_description
1 polymer ?
#
loop_
_entity_poly.entity_id
_entity_poly.type
_entity_poly.pdbx_seq_one_letter_code
_entity_poly.pdbx_strand_id
1 'polypeptide(L)'
;MYAWRICDFTRDLIDWNTFAQAALLNADADLALRIFRHIGDVSMGLALEAIVAIEEKTLLAAHVAMLLGRYDQAEQLFLKSSQPKEALSMRRDLLDWSKALALAEQLAPTEIPYISREYAQQLEFMGDYPSALAHYENGVIEDPEDETEQVNF
;
A
#
# COMPACT_ATOMS: atom_id res chain seq x y z
N MET A 1 26.15 -13.60 -12.29
CA MET A 1 27.32 -14.08 -11.51
C MET A 1 28.44 -13.06 -11.34
N TYR A 2 28.70 -12.15 -12.29
CA TYR A 2 29.78 -11.17 -12.15
C TYR A 2 29.52 -10.11 -11.06
N ALA A 3 28.30 -9.57 -10.96
CA ALA A 3 27.95 -8.56 -9.95
C ALA A 3 28.14 -9.04 -8.50
N TRP A 4 27.66 -10.25 -8.17
CA TRP A 4 27.84 -10.85 -6.84
C TRP A 4 29.32 -10.92 -6.41
N ARG A 5 30.20 -11.35 -7.32
CA ARG A 5 31.65 -11.43 -7.04
C ARG A 5 32.29 -10.07 -6.84
N ILE A 6 31.81 -9.04 -7.54
CA ILE A 6 32.30 -7.68 -7.38
C ILE A 6 31.88 -7.15 -6.00
N CYS A 7 30.61 -7.29 -5.62
CA CYS A 7 30.11 -6.86 -4.31
C CYS A 7 30.77 -7.63 -3.14
N ASP A 8 31.04 -8.92 -3.31
CA ASP A 8 31.76 -9.73 -2.32
C ASP A 8 33.23 -9.30 -2.17
N PHE A 9 33.84 -8.81 -3.27
CA PHE A 9 35.20 -8.29 -3.25
C PHE A 9 35.28 -6.88 -2.64
N THR A 10 34.34 -5.98 -2.98
CA THR A 10 34.31 -4.61 -2.42
C THR A 10 33.88 -4.59 -0.96
N ARG A 11 33.05 -5.54 -0.53
CA ARG A 11 32.47 -5.64 0.83
C ARG A 11 31.69 -4.40 1.27
N ASP A 12 31.28 -3.57 0.31
CA ASP A 12 30.53 -2.35 0.56
C ASP A 12 29.02 -2.62 0.53
N LEU A 13 28.32 -2.24 1.60
CA LEU A 13 26.86 -2.37 1.70
C LEU A 13 26.13 -1.57 0.63
N ILE A 14 26.72 -0.46 0.15
CA ILE A 14 26.15 0.38 -0.90
C ILE A 14 26.06 -0.42 -2.22
N ASP A 15 27.11 -1.17 -2.56
CA ASP A 15 27.13 -2.00 -3.78
C ASP A 15 26.10 -3.12 -3.70
N TRP A 16 25.94 -3.75 -2.53
CA TRP A 16 24.90 -4.76 -2.33
C TRP A 16 23.49 -4.18 -2.44
N ASN A 17 23.24 -3.02 -1.87
CA ASN A 17 21.96 -2.34 -1.96
C ASN A 17 21.62 -1.94 -3.40
N THR A 18 22.59 -1.40 -4.15
CA THR A 18 22.39 -1.07 -5.57
C THR A 18 22.15 -2.32 -6.41
N PHE A 19 22.85 -3.42 -6.13
CA PHE A 19 22.62 -4.70 -6.80
C PHE A 19 21.21 -5.26 -6.49
N ALA A 20 20.78 -5.20 -5.23
CA ALA A 20 19.45 -5.65 -4.83
C ALA A 20 18.34 -4.80 -5.45
N GLN A 21 18.50 -3.46 -5.45
CA GLN A 21 17.56 -2.55 -6.12
C GLN A 21 17.49 -2.83 -7.64
N ALA A 22 18.61 -3.11 -8.29
CA ALA A 22 18.62 -3.49 -9.70
C ALA A 22 17.92 -4.84 -9.95
N ALA A 23 18.04 -5.81 -9.05
CA ALA A 23 17.30 -7.07 -9.12
C ALA A 23 15.79 -6.84 -8.99
N LEU A 24 15.37 -6.02 -8.01
CA LEU A 24 13.98 -5.63 -7.81
C LEU A 24 13.38 -4.91 -9.02
N LEU A 25 14.11 -3.98 -9.64
CA LEU A 25 13.67 -3.29 -10.86
C LEU A 25 13.50 -4.23 -12.06
N ASN A 26 14.24 -5.34 -12.10
CA ASN A 26 14.09 -6.39 -13.10
C ASN A 26 13.03 -7.45 -12.74
N ALA A 27 12.25 -7.21 -11.68
CA ALA A 27 11.27 -8.14 -11.13
C ALA A 27 11.88 -9.50 -10.70
N ASP A 28 13.16 -9.52 -10.34
CA ASP A 28 13.85 -10.70 -9.77
C ASP A 28 13.87 -10.59 -8.24
N ALA A 29 12.70 -10.79 -7.64
CA ALA A 29 12.51 -10.71 -6.18
C ALA A 29 13.26 -11.84 -5.44
N ASP A 30 13.41 -13.01 -6.07
CA ASP A 30 14.20 -14.13 -5.55
C ASP A 30 15.67 -13.76 -5.36
N LEU A 31 16.29 -13.14 -6.38
CA LEU A 31 17.66 -12.69 -6.28
C LEU A 31 17.81 -11.58 -5.24
N ALA A 32 16.89 -10.62 -5.21
CA ALA A 32 16.88 -9.57 -4.20
C ALA A 32 16.79 -10.15 -2.78
N LEU A 33 15.89 -11.10 -2.54
CA LEU A 33 15.74 -11.78 -1.24
C LEU A 33 17.05 -12.45 -0.81
N ARG A 34 17.73 -13.14 -1.72
CA ARG A 34 19.02 -13.78 -1.44
C ARG A 34 20.09 -12.76 -1.06
N ILE A 35 20.11 -11.60 -1.73
CA ILE A 35 21.05 -10.53 -1.43
C ILE A 35 20.76 -9.94 -0.04
N PHE A 36 19.51 -9.58 0.27
CA PHE A 36 19.15 -8.98 1.56
C PHE A 36 19.40 -9.94 2.74
N ARG A 37 19.09 -11.24 2.56
CA ARG A 37 19.48 -12.27 3.54
C ARG A 37 20.99 -12.41 3.70
N HIS A 38 21.75 -12.25 2.62
CA HIS A 38 23.21 -12.34 2.66
C HIS A 38 23.85 -11.17 3.42
N ILE A 39 23.37 -9.94 3.22
CA ILE A 39 23.88 -8.75 3.93
C ILE A 39 23.30 -8.58 5.34
N GLY A 40 22.32 -9.41 5.71
CA GLY A 40 21.70 -9.40 7.04
C GLY A 40 20.59 -8.36 7.22
N ASP A 41 20.01 -7.84 6.13
CA ASP A 41 18.84 -6.96 6.19
C ASP A 41 17.57 -7.81 6.41
N VAL A 42 17.24 -8.01 7.69
CA VAL A 42 16.09 -8.83 8.09
C VAL A 42 14.78 -8.17 7.67
N SER A 43 14.69 -6.83 7.74
CA SER A 43 13.48 -6.11 7.36
C SER A 43 13.10 -6.33 5.91
N MET A 44 14.05 -6.13 5.00
CA MET A 44 13.81 -6.30 3.58
C MET A 44 13.69 -7.77 3.19
N GLY A 45 14.40 -8.66 3.89
CA GLY A 45 14.24 -10.10 3.75
C GLY A 45 12.80 -10.56 4.04
N LEU A 46 12.23 -10.16 5.18
CA LEU A 46 10.84 -10.50 5.54
C LEU A 46 9.82 -9.90 4.56
N ALA A 47 10.01 -8.63 4.17
CA ALA A 47 9.13 -7.98 3.21
C ALA A 47 9.14 -8.68 1.84
N LEU A 48 10.31 -9.16 1.40
CA LEU A 48 10.46 -9.86 0.13
C LEU A 48 9.89 -11.28 0.18
N GLU A 49 10.00 -11.99 1.30
CA GLU A 49 9.40 -13.32 1.46
C GLU A 49 7.90 -13.33 1.19
N ALA A 50 7.19 -12.26 1.57
CA ALA A 50 5.75 -12.12 1.33
C ALA A 50 5.39 -11.98 -0.16
N ILE A 51 6.30 -11.48 -1.00
CA ILE A 51 6.01 -11.13 -2.39
C ILE A 51 6.70 -12.02 -3.43
N VAL A 52 7.72 -12.79 -3.05
CA VAL A 52 8.42 -13.72 -3.96
C VAL A 52 7.49 -14.77 -4.58
N ALA A 53 6.42 -15.16 -3.89
CA ALA A 53 5.44 -16.12 -4.40
C ALA A 53 4.50 -15.53 -5.48
N ILE A 54 4.54 -14.22 -5.73
CA ILE A 54 3.65 -13.55 -6.70
C ILE A 54 4.17 -13.81 -8.11
N GLU A 55 3.44 -14.61 -8.88
CA GLU A 55 3.78 -14.92 -10.28
C GLU A 55 3.43 -13.78 -11.25
N GLU A 56 2.40 -13.00 -10.91
CA GLU A 56 1.97 -11.88 -11.74
C GLU A 56 2.99 -10.74 -11.68
N LYS A 57 3.70 -10.53 -12.79
CA LYS A 57 4.77 -9.51 -12.88
C LYS A 57 4.31 -8.10 -12.55
N THR A 58 3.09 -7.72 -12.95
CA THR A 58 2.52 -6.40 -12.71
C THR A 58 2.22 -6.18 -11.23
N LEU A 59 1.63 -7.18 -10.57
CA LEU A 59 1.38 -7.16 -9.13
C LEU A 59 2.69 -7.17 -8.34
N LEU A 60 3.65 -8.02 -8.71
CA LEU A 60 4.98 -8.05 -8.10
C LEU A 60 5.67 -6.70 -8.23
N ALA A 61 5.65 -6.09 -9.42
CA ALA A 61 6.22 -4.77 -9.65
C ALA A 61 5.53 -3.67 -8.80
N ALA A 62 4.22 -3.78 -8.56
CA ALA A 62 3.48 -2.87 -7.70
C ALA A 62 3.97 -2.95 -6.24
N HIS A 63 4.07 -4.17 -5.68
CA HIS A 63 4.60 -4.36 -4.33
C HIS A 63 6.06 -3.93 -4.21
N VAL A 64 6.89 -4.23 -5.21
CA VAL A 64 8.28 -3.74 -5.25
C VAL A 64 8.33 -2.21 -5.26
N ALA A 65 7.47 -1.55 -6.04
CA ALA A 65 7.37 -0.09 -6.04
C ALA A 65 6.95 0.45 -4.66
N MET A 66 6.06 -0.23 -3.93
CA MET A 66 5.73 0.14 -2.54
C MET A 66 6.94 0.05 -1.62
N LEU A 67 7.69 -1.06 -1.67
CA LEU A 67 8.89 -1.25 -0.83
C LEU A 67 9.97 -0.20 -1.11
N LEU A 68 10.03 0.30 -2.34
CA LEU A 68 10.93 1.38 -2.74
C LEU A 68 10.37 2.79 -2.46
N GLY A 69 9.20 2.90 -1.84
CA GLY A 69 8.54 4.18 -1.53
C GLY A 69 7.96 4.93 -2.75
N ARG A 70 7.81 4.25 -3.89
CA ARG A 70 7.30 4.83 -5.15
C ARG A 70 5.79 4.64 -5.26
N TYR A 71 5.03 5.27 -4.36
CA TYR A 71 3.60 5.01 -4.20
C TYR A 71 2.75 5.37 -5.44
N ASP A 72 3.07 6.45 -6.15
CA ASP A 72 2.34 6.80 -7.39
C ASP A 72 2.56 5.77 -8.50
N GLN A 73 3.77 5.20 -8.58
CA GLN A 73 4.05 4.12 -9.52
C GLN A 73 3.35 2.82 -9.09
N ALA A 74 3.36 2.51 -7.79
CA ALA A 74 2.69 1.34 -7.24
C ALA A 74 1.18 1.39 -7.51
N GLU A 75 0.52 2.52 -7.29
CA GLU A 75 -0.91 2.73 -7.57
C GLU A 75 -1.24 2.40 -9.03
N GLN A 76 -0.51 2.96 -9.99
CA GLN A 76 -0.75 2.69 -11.41
C GLN A 76 -0.55 1.23 -11.79
N LEU A 77 0.37 0.54 -11.12
CA LEU A 77 0.64 -0.88 -11.34
C LEU A 77 -0.46 -1.75 -10.71
N PHE A 78 -0.91 -1.44 -9.49
CA PHE A 78 -2.03 -2.12 -8.85
C PHE A 78 -3.31 -1.98 -9.66
N LEU A 79 -3.63 -0.78 -10.15
CA LEU A 79 -4.80 -0.54 -11.01
C LEU A 79 -4.78 -1.34 -12.32
N LYS A 80 -3.59 -1.68 -12.83
CA LYS A 80 -3.41 -2.52 -14.02
C LYS A 80 -3.29 -4.02 -13.71
N SER A 81 -3.11 -4.36 -12.43
CA SER A 81 -2.91 -5.73 -11.97
C SER A 81 -4.24 -6.44 -11.74
N SER A 82 -4.18 -7.71 -11.34
CA SER A 82 -5.37 -8.44 -10.88
C SER A 82 -5.96 -7.92 -9.56
N GLN A 83 -5.23 -7.09 -8.79
CA GLN A 83 -5.62 -6.61 -7.47
C GLN A 83 -5.65 -5.07 -7.38
N PRO A 84 -6.58 -4.40 -8.06
CA PRO A 84 -6.68 -2.94 -8.02
C PRO A 84 -7.08 -2.40 -6.63
N LYS A 85 -7.73 -3.21 -5.79
CA LYS A 85 -8.13 -2.82 -4.43
C LYS A 85 -6.94 -2.54 -3.50
N GLU A 86 -5.81 -3.19 -3.73
CA GLU A 86 -4.58 -2.94 -2.98
C GLU A 86 -4.10 -1.49 -3.12
N ALA A 87 -4.39 -0.82 -4.25
CA ALA A 87 -4.09 0.60 -4.42
C ALA A 87 -4.82 1.48 -3.40
N LEU A 88 -6.09 1.18 -3.13
CA LEU A 88 -6.91 1.89 -2.16
C LEU A 88 -6.38 1.63 -0.74
N SER A 89 -6.15 0.36 -0.38
CA SER A 89 -5.62 0.00 0.93
C SER A 89 -4.26 0.67 1.19
N MET A 90 -3.37 0.66 0.20
CA MET A 90 -2.09 1.37 0.26
C MET A 90 -2.28 2.87 0.54
N ARG A 91 -3.19 3.55 -0.17
CA ARG A 91 -3.41 4.99 0.03
C ARG A 91 -4.01 5.31 1.40
N ARG A 92 -4.90 4.46 1.88
CA ARG A 92 -5.44 4.56 3.24
C ARG A 92 -4.35 4.41 4.29
N ASP A 93 -3.47 3.42 4.14
CA ASP A 93 -2.36 3.17 5.07
C ASP A 93 -1.34 4.30 5.09
N LEU A 94 -1.18 5.03 3.98
CA LEU A 94 -0.37 6.24 3.89
C LEU A 94 -1.06 7.51 4.45
N LEU A 95 -2.32 7.39 4.88
CA LEU A 95 -3.17 8.52 5.31
C LEU A 95 -3.41 9.56 4.18
N ASP A 96 -3.25 9.15 2.91
CA ASP A 96 -3.55 9.94 1.72
C ASP A 96 -5.07 9.91 1.45
N TRP A 97 -5.87 10.43 2.39
CA TRP A 97 -7.33 10.30 2.38
C TRP A 97 -8.00 10.78 1.11
N SER A 98 -7.51 11.87 0.51
CA SER A 98 -8.04 12.41 -0.74
C SER A 98 -7.92 11.43 -1.91
N LYS A 99 -6.76 10.78 -2.05
CA LYS A 99 -6.54 9.75 -3.08
C LYS A 99 -7.28 8.46 -2.73
N ALA A 100 -7.34 8.09 -1.45
CA ALA A 100 -8.07 6.92 -0.99
C ALA A 100 -9.57 7.01 -1.31
N LEU A 101 -10.21 8.16 -1.05
CA LEU A 101 -11.62 8.39 -1.38
C LEU A 101 -11.85 8.39 -2.90
N ALA A 102 -11.00 9.04 -3.68
CA ALA A 102 -11.10 9.03 -5.14
C ALA A 102 -10.97 7.61 -5.73
N LEU A 103 -10.08 6.78 -5.18
CA LEU A 103 -9.97 5.37 -5.56
C LEU A 103 -11.18 4.56 -5.09
N ALA A 104 -11.73 4.84 -3.91
CA ALA A 104 -12.91 4.18 -3.38
C ALA A 104 -14.15 4.43 -4.25
N GLU A 105 -14.36 5.66 -4.72
CA GLU A 105 -15.44 5.99 -5.66
C GLU A 105 -15.42 5.15 -6.93
N GLN A 106 -14.23 4.77 -7.41
CA GLN A 106 -14.07 3.98 -8.64
C GLN A 106 -14.09 2.47 -8.40
N LEU A 107 -13.50 2.01 -7.29
CA LEU A 107 -13.20 0.59 -7.07
C LEU A 107 -14.11 -0.07 -6.03
N ALA A 108 -14.49 0.67 -4.99
CA ALA A 108 -15.24 0.16 -3.85
C ALA A 108 -16.05 1.27 -3.15
N PRO A 109 -17.18 1.73 -3.75
CA PRO A 109 -17.99 2.79 -3.15
C PRO A 109 -18.50 2.46 -1.75
N THR A 110 -18.65 1.17 -1.45
CA THR A 110 -19.04 0.65 -0.13
C THR A 110 -18.01 0.93 0.97
N GLU A 111 -16.76 1.19 0.63
CA GLU A 111 -15.70 1.51 1.60
C GLU A 111 -15.61 3.00 1.91
N ILE A 112 -16.23 3.88 1.09
CA ILE A 112 -16.23 5.34 1.28
C ILE A 112 -16.66 5.74 2.70
N PRO A 113 -17.76 5.22 3.27
CA PRO A 113 -18.22 5.64 4.59
C PRO A 113 -17.20 5.31 5.69
N TYR A 114 -16.56 4.15 5.58
CA TYR A 114 -15.52 3.71 6.52
C TYR A 114 -14.27 4.60 6.44
N ILE A 115 -13.79 4.87 5.23
CA ILE A 115 -12.63 5.74 4.99
C ILE A 115 -12.92 7.18 5.44
N SER A 116 -14.13 7.70 5.17
CA SER A 116 -14.55 9.03 5.60
C SER A 116 -14.58 9.15 7.12
N ARG A 117 -15.05 8.10 7.82
CA ARG A 117 -15.05 8.05 9.28
C ARG A 117 -13.62 8.03 9.86
N GLU A 118 -12.72 7.24 9.30
CA GLU A 118 -11.31 7.21 9.73
C GLU A 118 -10.62 8.56 9.48
N TYR A 119 -10.90 9.20 8.35
CA TYR A 119 -10.37 10.53 8.04
C TYR A 119 -10.89 11.58 9.04
N ALA A 120 -12.19 11.55 9.37
CA ALA A 120 -12.78 12.40 10.38
C ALA A 120 -12.09 12.23 11.75
N GLN A 121 -11.85 10.99 12.19
CA GLN A 121 -11.13 10.72 13.44
C GLN A 121 -9.72 11.32 13.45
N GLN A 122 -9.00 11.25 12.33
CA GLN A 122 -7.69 11.88 12.24
C GLN A 122 -7.78 13.41 12.32
N LEU A 123 -8.78 14.03 11.67
CA LEU A 123 -9.02 15.48 11.75
C LEU A 123 -9.36 15.93 13.18
N GLU A 124 -10.16 15.15 13.92
CA GLU A 124 -10.43 15.41 15.34
C GLU A 124 -9.15 15.37 16.17
N PHE A 125 -8.29 14.38 15.94
CA PHE A 125 -7.00 14.30 16.65
C PHE A 125 -6.09 15.51 16.34
N MET A 126 -6.17 16.04 15.11
CA MET A 126 -5.47 17.27 14.72
C MET A 126 -6.16 18.56 15.22
N GLY A 127 -7.35 18.46 15.82
CA GLY A 127 -8.11 19.58 16.37
C GLY A 127 -9.00 20.30 15.35
N ASP A 128 -9.13 19.79 14.13
CA ASP A 128 -10.02 20.33 13.09
C ASP A 128 -11.40 19.67 13.18
N TYR A 129 -12.13 20.00 14.24
CA TYR A 129 -13.48 19.51 14.49
C TYR A 129 -14.50 19.89 13.42
N PRO A 130 -14.49 21.11 12.82
CA PRO A 130 -15.41 21.47 11.76
C PRO A 130 -15.28 20.57 10.52
N SER A 131 -14.06 20.31 10.06
CA SER A 131 -13.84 19.43 8.91
C SER A 131 -14.15 17.97 9.25
N ALA A 132 -13.83 17.54 10.47
CA ALA A 132 -14.16 16.19 10.94
C ALA A 132 -15.67 15.91 10.91
N LEU A 133 -16.49 16.86 11.39
CA LEU A 133 -17.95 16.72 11.40
C LEU A 133 -18.50 16.51 9.99
N ALA A 134 -18.03 17.30 9.01
CA ALA A 134 -18.44 17.15 7.62
C ALA A 134 -18.12 15.75 7.05
N HIS A 135 -16.98 15.18 7.44
CA HIS A 135 -16.60 13.81 7.03
C HIS A 135 -17.40 12.72 7.74
N TYR A 136 -17.82 12.92 8.99
CA TYR A 136 -18.75 12.00 9.66
C TYR A 136 -20.14 12.02 9.03
N GLU A 137 -20.66 13.21 8.72
CA GLU A 137 -21.97 13.37 8.07
C GLU A 137 -22.00 12.68 6.71
N ASN A 138 -20.93 12.81 5.92
CA ASN A 138 -20.77 12.11 4.64
C ASN A 138 -20.48 10.61 4.78
N GLY A 139 -20.08 10.16 5.98
CA GLY A 139 -19.76 8.77 6.29
C GLY A 139 -20.91 7.99 6.94
N VAL A 140 -22.11 8.57 7.04
CA VAL A 140 -23.30 7.86 7.52
C VAL A 140 -23.71 6.85 6.47
N ILE A 141 -23.51 5.57 6.77
CA ILE A 141 -24.21 4.48 6.08
C ILE A 141 -25.64 4.61 6.58
N GLU A 142 -26.59 4.99 5.72
CA GLU A 142 -28.01 4.83 6.04
C GLU A 142 -28.25 3.33 6.23
N ASP A 143 -28.26 2.87 7.48
CA ASP A 143 -28.70 1.53 7.81
C ASP A 143 -30.22 1.51 7.58
N PRO A 144 -30.75 0.68 6.66
CA PRO A 144 -32.19 0.62 6.39
C PRO A 144 -33.02 0.11 7.57
N GLU A 145 -32.41 -0.21 8.72
CA GLU A 145 -33.10 -0.64 9.93
C GLU A 145 -33.62 0.52 10.80
N ASP A 146 -33.16 1.76 10.60
CA ASP A 146 -33.60 2.93 11.38
C ASP A 146 -35.00 3.45 10.99
N GLU A 147 -35.63 2.93 9.93
CA GLU A 147 -37.00 3.31 9.54
C GLU A 147 -38.11 2.52 10.30
N THR A 148 -37.78 1.51 11.11
CA THR A 148 -38.80 0.61 11.69
C THR A 148 -39.28 0.91 13.11
N GLU A 149 -38.78 1.96 13.78
CA GLU A 149 -39.28 2.37 15.11
C GLU A 149 -40.25 3.57 15.10
N GLN A 150 -40.90 3.86 13.98
CA GLN A 150 -42.16 4.63 13.99
C GLN A 150 -43.39 3.71 13.95
N VAL A 151 -43.58 2.91 15.00
CA VAL A 151 -44.88 2.28 15.25
C VAL A 151 -45.60 3.10 16.33
N ASN A 152 -46.50 3.96 15.84
CA ASN A 152 -47.56 4.63 16.61
C ASN A 152 -48.15 3.72 17.71
N PHE A 153 -48.14 4.20 18.95
CA PHE A 153 -49.21 4.00 19.92
C PHE A 153 -49.40 5.24 20.80
#